data_AF-A0A972G1K7-F1
#
_entry.id   AF-A0A972G1K7-F1
#
_cell.length_a   1.000
_cell.length_b   1.000
_cell.length_c   1.000
_cell.angle_alpha   90.00
_cell.angle_beta   90.00
_cell.angle_gamma   90.00
#
_symmetry.space_group_name_H-M   'P 1'
#
loop_
_entity.id
_entity.type
_entity.pdbx_description
1 polymer ?
#
loop_
_entity_poly.entity_id
_entity_poly.type
_entity_poly.pdbx_seq_one_letter_code
_entity_poly.pdbx_strand_id
1 'polypeptide(L)'
;MNEIDPNLPGIWIVPGEAFTYEILPDGSYHVATPPAALTFSEDATVMTWDGSDYVRQSGSGKGVEGHWMARDAREDWLFSNDGRYQLRLGDDSPALTGIWALRNGGTQLWTRERLAQLVTDGAQVTFQMQGEPSITYGYTVSDGVWVLMDPVSWERRATYRRP
;
A
#
# COMPACT_ATOMS: atom_id res chain seq x y z
N MET A 1 12.05 21.66 -6.01
CA MET A 1 11.61 20.25 -6.09
C MET A 1 12.86 19.42 -6.01
N ASN A 2 13.00 18.57 -4.99
CA ASN A 2 14.05 17.56 -4.99
C ASN A 2 13.56 16.47 -5.94
N GLU A 3 14.09 16.44 -7.16
CA GLU A 3 13.83 15.33 -8.09
C GLU A 3 14.41 14.06 -7.46
N ILE A 4 13.57 13.04 -7.32
CA ILE A 4 14.05 11.69 -7.07
C ILE A 4 14.80 11.17 -8.31
N ASP A 5 15.64 10.15 -8.16
CA ASP A 5 16.29 9.50 -9.31
C ASP A 5 15.23 9.14 -10.37
N PRO A 6 15.38 9.63 -11.62
CA PRO A 6 14.37 9.47 -12.66
C PRO A 6 14.12 8.02 -13.07
N ASN A 7 14.99 7.09 -12.67
CA ASN A 7 14.82 5.67 -12.96
C ASN A 7 14.00 4.93 -11.89
N LEU A 8 13.76 5.54 -10.72
CA LEU A 8 12.96 4.96 -9.64
C LEU A 8 11.44 4.96 -9.91
N PRO A 9 10.82 6.02 -10.48
CA PRO A 9 9.38 6.05 -10.70
C PRO A 9 8.83 4.85 -11.49
N GLY A 10 7.65 4.38 -11.12
CA GLY A 10 6.90 3.29 -11.73
C GLY A 10 6.76 2.08 -10.80
N ILE A 11 6.28 0.97 -11.37
CA ILE A 11 5.95 -0.25 -10.64
C ILE A 11 7.17 -1.19 -10.60
N TRP A 12 7.32 -1.85 -9.45
CA TRP A 12 8.37 -2.77 -9.09
C TRP A 12 7.78 -4.01 -8.42
N ILE A 13 8.40 -5.16 -8.62
CA ILE A 13 8.04 -6.45 -8.02
C ILE A 13 9.26 -7.09 -7.38
N VAL A 14 9.07 -7.76 -6.25
CA VAL A 14 10.10 -8.68 -5.71
C VAL A 14 9.80 -10.07 -6.26
N PRO A 15 10.73 -10.73 -6.97
CA PRO A 15 10.48 -12.06 -7.52
C PRO A 15 10.07 -13.07 -6.45
N GLY A 16 8.91 -13.70 -6.64
CA GLY A 16 8.34 -14.66 -5.69
C GLY A 16 7.39 -14.05 -4.65
N GLU A 17 7.26 -12.71 -4.62
CA GLU A 17 6.28 -12.02 -3.78
C GLU A 17 5.08 -11.56 -4.61
N ALA A 18 3.92 -11.47 -3.95
CA ALA A 18 2.66 -11.12 -4.61
C ALA A 18 2.38 -9.60 -4.63
N PHE A 19 3.15 -8.81 -3.88
CA PHE A 19 2.98 -7.37 -3.77
C PHE A 19 3.58 -6.63 -4.96
N THR A 20 2.97 -5.49 -5.29
CA THR A 20 3.58 -4.51 -6.19
C THR A 20 3.96 -3.26 -5.42
N TYR A 21 5.12 -2.72 -5.72
CA TYR A 21 5.68 -1.52 -5.12
C TYR A 21 5.72 -0.43 -6.18
N GLU A 22 5.12 0.72 -5.93
CA GLU A 22 5.02 1.80 -6.90
C GLU A 22 5.64 3.08 -6.33
N ILE A 23 6.55 3.67 -7.09
CA ILE A 23 7.11 4.99 -6.78
C ILE A 23 6.51 5.98 -7.76
N LEU A 24 5.81 6.99 -7.29
CA LEU A 24 5.31 8.06 -8.16
C LEU A 24 6.41 9.10 -8.41
N PRO A 25 6.30 9.95 -9.46
CA PRO A 25 7.32 10.97 -9.75
C PRO A 25 7.55 11.98 -8.63
N ASP A 26 6.58 12.16 -7.74
CA ASP A 26 6.72 13.01 -6.54
C ASP A 26 7.48 12.32 -5.41
N GLY A 27 7.95 11.07 -5.60
CA GLY A 27 8.64 10.25 -4.62
C GLY A 27 7.73 9.53 -3.63
N SER A 28 6.40 9.66 -3.75
CA SER A 28 5.51 8.86 -2.90
C SER A 28 5.66 7.38 -3.24
N TYR A 29 5.86 6.56 -2.20
CA TYR A 29 6.02 5.12 -2.31
C TYR A 29 4.79 4.42 -1.80
N HIS A 30 4.27 3.55 -2.66
CA HIS A 30 3.02 2.86 -2.46
C HIS A 30 3.22 1.36 -2.55
N VAL A 31 2.44 0.62 -1.79
CA VAL A 31 2.43 -0.85 -1.83
C VAL A 31 1.00 -1.30 -2.10
N ALA A 32 0.84 -2.15 -3.10
CA ALA A 32 -0.45 -2.77 -3.40
C ALA A 32 -0.39 -4.26 -3.15
N THR A 33 -1.41 -4.77 -2.47
CA THR A 33 -1.66 -6.20 -2.35
C THR A 33 -2.35 -6.72 -3.61
N PRO A 34 -2.31 -8.03 -3.90
CA PRO A 34 -3.17 -8.62 -4.90
C PRO A 34 -4.64 -8.32 -4.61
N PRO A 35 -5.49 -8.13 -5.64
CA PRO A 35 -6.94 -8.07 -5.43
C PRO A 35 -7.42 -9.35 -4.74
N ALA A 36 -8.08 -9.19 -3.60
CA ALA A 36 -8.58 -10.31 -2.81
C ALA A 36 -10.10 -10.45 -2.95
N ALA A 37 -10.62 -11.65 -2.72
CA ALA A 37 -12.04 -11.95 -2.87
C ALA A 37 -12.89 -11.06 -1.95
N LEU A 38 -14.03 -10.61 -2.47
CA LEU A 38 -14.96 -9.71 -1.79
C LEU A 38 -16.40 -10.23 -1.97
N THR A 39 -17.11 -10.37 -0.85
CA THR A 39 -18.55 -10.67 -0.82
C THR A 39 -19.27 -9.86 0.24
N PHE A 40 -20.58 -9.71 0.11
CA PHE A 40 -21.44 -9.03 1.08
C PHE A 40 -22.59 -9.94 1.53
N SER A 41 -23.07 -9.73 2.76
CA SER A 41 -24.36 -10.28 3.20
C SER A 41 -25.52 -9.71 2.38
N GLU A 42 -26.67 -10.38 2.40
CA GLU A 42 -27.85 -9.99 1.61
C GLU A 42 -28.32 -8.55 1.90
N ASP A 43 -28.23 -8.15 3.17
CA ASP A 43 -28.56 -6.82 3.69
C ASP A 43 -27.37 -5.84 3.66
N ALA A 44 -26.20 -6.28 3.18
CA ALA A 44 -24.95 -5.51 3.09
C ALA A 44 -24.46 -4.90 4.43
N THR A 45 -24.81 -5.54 5.56
CA THR A 45 -24.30 -5.19 6.89
C THR A 45 -22.95 -5.84 7.21
N VAL A 46 -22.60 -6.91 6.50
CA VAL A 46 -21.31 -7.61 6.62
C VAL A 46 -20.62 -7.67 5.26
N MET A 47 -19.34 -7.32 5.24
CA MET A 47 -18.42 -7.51 4.13
C MET A 47 -17.44 -8.61 4.52
N THR A 48 -17.28 -9.62 3.67
CA THR A 48 -16.19 -10.60 3.79
C THR A 48 -15.15 -10.27 2.73
N TRP A 49 -13.95 -9.91 3.16
CA TRP A 49 -12.82 -9.53 2.31
C TRP A 49 -11.58 -10.31 2.72
N ASP A 50 -10.96 -11.01 1.76
CA ASP A 50 -9.80 -11.89 1.98
C ASP A 50 -10.00 -12.94 3.10
N GLY A 51 -11.24 -13.39 3.27
CA GLY A 51 -11.63 -14.34 4.32
C GLY A 51 -11.90 -13.72 5.70
N SER A 52 -11.69 -12.42 5.85
CA SER A 52 -12.00 -11.67 7.08
C SER A 52 -13.36 -10.98 6.99
N ASP A 53 -14.10 -11.00 8.09
CA ASP A 53 -15.41 -10.36 8.20
C ASP A 53 -15.31 -8.96 8.81
N TYR A 54 -16.00 -8.01 8.17
CA TYR A 54 -16.11 -6.62 8.59
C TYR A 54 -17.58 -6.23 8.73
N VAL A 55 -17.92 -5.57 9.83
CA VAL A 55 -19.27 -5.10 10.14
C VAL A 55 -19.39 -3.63 9.81
N ARG A 56 -20.42 -3.27 9.04
CA ARG A 56 -20.70 -1.89 8.66
C ARG A 56 -21.08 -1.06 9.90
N GLN A 57 -20.36 0.03 10.11
CA GLN A 57 -20.63 1.01 11.17
C GLN A 57 -21.44 2.20 10.65
N SER A 58 -21.15 2.64 9.42
CA SER A 58 -21.91 3.69 8.74
C SER A 58 -21.77 3.60 7.22
N GLY A 59 -22.57 4.39 6.50
CA GLY A 59 -22.72 4.31 5.04
C GLY A 59 -23.99 3.54 4.63
N SER A 60 -24.37 3.69 3.36
CA SER A 60 -25.58 3.10 2.80
C SER A 60 -25.29 2.50 1.43
N GLY A 61 -25.98 1.42 1.08
CA GLY A 61 -25.82 0.73 -0.21
C GLY A 61 -25.18 -0.66 -0.09
N LYS A 62 -25.05 -1.35 -1.22
CA LYS A 62 -24.51 -2.72 -1.31
C LYS A 62 -23.02 -2.78 -1.71
N GLY A 63 -22.29 -1.68 -1.52
CA GLY A 63 -20.91 -1.50 -1.97
C GLY A 63 -19.89 -1.41 -0.83
N VAL A 64 -18.63 -1.18 -1.21
CA VAL A 64 -17.48 -1.07 -0.28
C VAL A 64 -17.50 0.26 0.46
N GLU A 65 -18.08 1.31 -0.12
CA GLU A 65 -18.14 2.65 0.45
C GLU A 65 -18.78 2.67 1.83
N GLY A 66 -18.20 3.44 2.75
CA GLY A 66 -18.65 3.56 4.13
C GLY A 66 -17.59 3.12 5.13
N HIS A 67 -18.03 3.01 6.38
CA HIS A 67 -17.19 2.67 7.52
C HIS A 67 -17.41 1.23 7.92
N TRP A 68 -16.32 0.48 8.07
CA TRP A 68 -16.29 -0.94 8.35
C TRP A 68 -15.32 -1.22 9.50
N MET A 69 -15.74 -2.08 10.41
CA MET A 69 -14.90 -2.51 11.53
C MET A 69 -14.72 -4.03 11.46
N ALA A 70 -13.48 -4.51 11.50
CA ALA A 70 -13.20 -5.93 11.59
C ALA A 70 -13.87 -6.52 12.83
N ARG A 71 -14.37 -7.76 12.75
CA ARG A 71 -15.06 -8.41 13.89
C ARG A 71 -14.16 -8.56 15.13
N ASP A 72 -12.85 -8.66 14.96
CA ASP A 72 -11.88 -8.71 16.05
C ASP A 72 -11.46 -7.32 16.56
N ALA A 73 -12.06 -6.26 16.01
CA ALA A 73 -11.82 -4.85 16.30
C ALA A 73 -10.37 -4.37 16.09
N ARG A 74 -9.56 -5.10 15.31
CA ARG A 74 -8.18 -4.70 15.02
C ARG A 74 -8.06 -3.67 13.89
N GLU A 75 -9.05 -3.61 13.02
CA GLU A 75 -9.04 -2.73 11.85
C GLU A 75 -10.35 -1.95 11.73
N ASP A 76 -10.21 -0.65 11.50
CA ASP A 76 -11.28 0.31 11.26
C ASP A 76 -11.02 1.00 9.91
N TRP A 77 -11.85 0.67 8.92
CA TRP A 77 -11.70 1.10 7.53
C TRP A 77 -12.79 2.10 7.16
N LEU A 78 -12.39 3.23 6.57
CA LEU A 78 -13.29 4.19 5.94
C LEU A 78 -13.01 4.27 4.43
N PHE A 79 -13.88 3.69 3.62
CA PHE A 79 -13.80 3.75 2.15
C PHE A 79 -14.67 4.89 1.60
N SER A 80 -14.03 5.82 0.90
CA SER A 80 -14.66 6.98 0.26
C SER A 80 -15.05 6.68 -1.19
N ASN A 81 -16.15 7.26 -1.66
CA ASN A 81 -16.69 7.06 -3.01
C ASN A 81 -15.78 7.58 -4.14
N ASP A 82 -14.77 8.37 -3.81
CA ASP A 82 -13.76 8.84 -4.77
C ASP A 82 -12.56 7.89 -4.90
N GLY A 83 -12.67 6.68 -4.33
CA GLY A 83 -11.64 5.65 -4.41
C GLY A 83 -10.52 5.81 -3.39
N ARG A 84 -10.65 6.69 -2.39
CA ARG A 84 -9.69 6.80 -1.26
C ARG A 84 -10.14 5.98 -0.06
N TYR A 85 -9.20 5.52 0.76
CA TYR A 85 -9.50 4.93 2.06
C TYR A 85 -8.66 5.52 3.19
N GLN A 86 -9.16 5.34 4.41
CA GLN A 86 -8.39 5.48 5.64
C GLN A 86 -8.50 4.17 6.43
N LEU A 87 -7.38 3.72 7.00
CA LEU A 87 -7.30 2.56 7.87
C LEU A 87 -6.76 3.00 9.22
N ARG A 88 -7.48 2.70 10.29
CA ARG A 88 -6.97 2.76 11.66
C ARG A 88 -6.79 1.34 12.18
N LEU A 89 -5.59 1.07 12.66
CA LEU A 89 -5.30 -0.13 13.42
C LEU A 89 -5.73 0.14 14.87
N GLY A 90 -6.15 -0.88 15.61
CA GLY A 90 -6.69 -0.74 16.98
C GLY A 90 -5.72 -0.20 18.04
N ASP A 91 -4.60 0.39 17.64
CA ASP A 91 -3.64 1.12 18.45
C ASP A 91 -3.73 2.65 18.17
N ASP A 92 -2.98 3.46 18.93
CA ASP A 92 -2.93 4.91 18.72
C ASP A 92 -2.06 5.29 17.48
N SER A 93 -1.84 4.38 16.54
CA SER A 93 -1.05 4.65 15.34
C SER A 93 -1.75 5.65 14.43
N PRO A 94 -1.00 6.50 13.70
CA PRO A 94 -1.58 7.35 12.68
C PRO A 94 -2.36 6.52 11.66
N ALA A 95 -3.51 7.04 11.21
CA ALA A 95 -4.29 6.38 10.18
C ALA A 95 -3.48 6.24 8.88
N LEU A 96 -3.45 5.02 8.35
CA LEU A 96 -2.89 4.73 7.04
C LEU A 96 -3.88 5.18 5.96
N THR A 97 -3.36 5.56 4.80
CA THR A 97 -4.17 6.09 3.70
C THR A 97 -3.75 5.48 2.37
N GLY A 98 -4.72 5.32 1.49
CA GLY A 98 -4.46 4.78 0.17
C GLY A 98 -5.63 4.95 -0.77
N ILE A 99 -5.57 4.22 -1.88
CA ILE A 99 -6.66 4.10 -2.82
C ILE A 99 -7.18 2.67 -2.86
N TRP A 100 -8.45 2.52 -3.21
CA TRP A 100 -9.09 1.24 -3.39
C TRP A 100 -9.81 1.20 -4.74
N ALA A 101 -9.96 0.00 -5.29
CA ALA A 101 -10.76 -0.23 -6.48
C ALA A 101 -11.37 -1.63 -6.46
N LEU A 102 -12.58 -1.73 -6.99
CA LEU A 102 -13.18 -3.02 -7.30
C LEU A 102 -12.55 -3.61 -8.58
N ARG A 103 -12.26 -4.90 -8.53
CA ARG A 103 -11.75 -5.70 -9.65
C ARG A 103 -12.72 -6.84 -9.95
N ASN A 104 -12.53 -7.48 -11.09
CA ASN A 104 -13.31 -8.65 -11.52
C ASN A 104 -14.84 -8.46 -11.37
N GLY A 105 -15.36 -7.35 -11.91
CA GLY A 105 -16.79 -7.03 -11.85
C GLY A 105 -17.36 -6.77 -10.45
N GLY A 106 -16.52 -6.43 -9.47
CA GLY A 106 -16.97 -6.16 -8.09
C GLY A 106 -16.80 -7.32 -7.11
N THR A 107 -16.23 -8.43 -7.56
CA THR A 107 -16.02 -9.63 -6.72
C THR A 107 -14.65 -9.66 -6.03
N GLN A 108 -13.81 -8.66 -6.30
CA GLN A 108 -12.52 -8.51 -5.66
C GLN A 108 -12.28 -7.06 -5.27
N LEU A 109 -11.69 -6.86 -4.10
CA LEU A 109 -11.23 -5.56 -3.62
C LEU A 109 -9.70 -5.50 -3.72
N TRP A 110 -9.21 -4.43 -4.33
CA TRP A 110 -7.79 -4.12 -4.44
C TRP A 110 -7.51 -2.84 -3.69
N THR A 111 -6.44 -2.82 -2.90
CA THR A 111 -5.96 -1.64 -2.18
C THR A 111 -4.51 -1.33 -2.57
N ARG A 112 -4.19 -0.03 -2.60
CA ARG A 112 -2.83 0.49 -2.74
C ARG A 112 -2.60 1.54 -1.67
N GLU A 113 -1.70 1.23 -0.75
CA GLU A 113 -1.39 2.07 0.40
C GLU A 113 -0.21 2.98 0.14
N ARG A 114 -0.26 4.23 0.60
CA ARG A 114 0.91 5.12 0.62
C ARG A 114 1.66 4.90 1.94
N LEU A 115 2.86 4.31 1.86
CA LEU A 115 3.65 3.99 3.06
C LEU A 115 4.72 5.03 3.38
N ALA A 116 5.34 5.61 2.35
CA ALA A 116 6.50 6.47 2.55
C ALA A 116 6.60 7.60 1.54
N GLN A 117 7.43 8.57 1.88
CA GLN A 117 8.03 9.49 0.94
C GLN A 117 9.50 9.11 0.73
N LEU A 118 9.91 8.91 -0.52
CA LEU A 118 11.30 8.63 -0.87
C LEU A 118 12.02 9.94 -1.14
N VAL A 119 13.25 10.01 -0.63
CA VAL A 119 14.24 11.02 -0.97
C VAL A 119 15.57 10.32 -1.29
N THR A 120 16.36 10.91 -2.18
CA THR A 120 17.67 10.36 -2.54
C THR A 120 18.70 11.48 -2.68
N ASP A 121 19.96 11.14 -2.41
CA ASP A 121 21.14 11.97 -2.67
C ASP A 121 21.98 11.45 -3.87
N GLY A 122 21.46 10.46 -4.61
CA GLY A 122 22.13 9.81 -5.73
C GLY A 122 22.97 8.58 -5.37
N ALA A 123 23.25 8.33 -4.09
CA ALA A 123 23.94 7.12 -3.62
C ALA A 123 23.06 6.28 -2.68
N GLN A 124 22.23 6.96 -1.90
CA GLN A 124 21.32 6.38 -0.93
C GLN A 124 19.88 6.80 -1.22
N VAL A 125 18.96 5.94 -0.82
CA VAL A 125 17.52 6.23 -0.80
C VAL A 125 17.07 6.14 0.65
N THR A 126 16.28 7.13 1.07
CA THR A 126 15.70 7.19 2.41
C THR A 126 14.18 7.14 2.30
N PHE A 127 13.58 6.19 3.00
CA PHE A 127 12.14 6.03 3.16
C PHE A 127 11.71 6.81 4.40
N GLN A 128 10.98 7.89 4.19
CA GLN A 128 10.36 8.68 5.24
C GLN A 128 8.96 8.13 5.49
N MET A 129 8.85 7.21 6.44
CA MET A 129 7.62 6.56 6.87
C MET A 129 6.77 7.51 7.71
N GLN A 130 5.44 7.35 7.68
CA GLN A 130 4.55 8.14 8.54
C GLN A 130 4.55 7.58 9.96
N GLY A 131 4.94 8.38 10.96
CA GLY A 131 4.90 7.99 12.38
C GLY A 131 6.05 7.08 12.82
N GLU A 132 6.94 6.70 11.90
CA GLU A 132 8.09 5.83 12.18
C GLU A 132 9.42 6.51 11.84
N PRO A 133 10.55 6.04 12.41
CA PRO A 133 11.87 6.47 11.99
C PRO A 133 12.09 6.24 10.49
N SER A 134 12.78 7.18 9.84
CA SER A 134 13.18 6.99 8.45
C SER A 134 14.22 5.87 8.33
N ILE A 135 14.17 5.13 7.23
CA ILE A 135 15.09 4.03 6.94
C ILE A 135 15.87 4.34 5.68
N THR A 136 17.20 4.20 5.74
CA THR A 136 18.11 4.55 4.64
C THR A 136 18.83 3.31 4.12
N TYR A 137 18.96 3.22 2.80
CA TYR A 137 19.66 2.15 2.10
C TYR A 137 20.59 2.73 1.05
N GLY A 138 21.72 2.05 0.78
CA GLY A 138 22.39 2.21 -0.51
C GLY A 138 21.49 1.64 -1.60
N TYR A 139 21.54 2.19 -2.82
CA TYR A 139 20.74 1.64 -3.91
C TYR A 139 21.43 1.75 -5.27
N THR A 140 20.98 0.90 -6.19
CA THR A 140 21.24 1.06 -7.62
C THR A 140 19.96 0.81 -8.39
N VAL A 141 19.80 1.48 -9.52
CA VAL A 141 18.74 1.20 -10.48
C VAL A 141 19.32 1.19 -11.90
N SER A 142 19.18 0.05 -12.57
CA SER A 142 19.73 -0.15 -13.93
C SER A 142 18.97 -1.25 -14.64
N ASP A 143 18.68 -1.06 -15.93
CA ASP A 143 18.05 -2.08 -16.80
C ASP A 143 16.80 -2.74 -16.20
N GLY A 144 15.94 -1.93 -15.57
CA GLY A 144 14.71 -2.41 -14.95
C GLY A 144 14.91 -3.25 -13.68
N VAL A 145 16.10 -3.17 -13.07
CA VAL A 145 16.42 -3.81 -11.78
C VAL A 145 16.75 -2.74 -10.76
N TRP A 146 16.04 -2.74 -9.63
CA TRP A 146 16.32 -1.89 -8.48
C TRP A 146 16.83 -2.76 -7.35
N VAL A 147 17.99 -2.41 -6.79
CA VAL A 147 18.63 -3.15 -5.71
C VAL A 147 18.75 -2.25 -4.50
N LEU A 148 18.30 -2.74 -3.34
CA LEU A 148 18.56 -2.12 -2.05
C LEU A 148 19.73 -2.83 -1.36
N MET A 149 20.59 -2.05 -0.75
CA MET A 149 21.80 -2.50 -0.09
C MET A 149 21.90 -1.88 1.30
N ASP A 150 22.62 -2.57 2.20
CA ASP A 150 23.05 -1.98 3.46
C ASP A 150 23.82 -0.67 3.20
N PRO A 151 23.47 0.44 3.86
CA PRO A 151 24.08 1.73 3.57
C PRO A 151 25.55 1.84 4.03
N VAL A 152 26.03 0.90 4.85
CA VAL A 152 27.41 0.88 5.37
C VAL A 152 28.23 -0.20 4.66
N SER A 153 27.77 -1.45 4.67
CA SER A 153 28.51 -2.58 4.08
C SER A 153 28.33 -2.73 2.57
N TRP A 154 27.31 -2.09 1.99
CA TRP A 154 26.88 -2.26 0.59
C TRP A 154 26.46 -3.69 0.24
N GLU A 155 26.19 -4.52 1.24
CA GLU A 155 25.64 -5.86 1.03
C GLU A 155 24.20 -5.78 0.53
N ARG A 156 23.88 -6.58 -0.48
CA ARG A 156 22.53 -6.65 -1.06
C ARG A 156 21.51 -7.12 -0.03
N ARG A 157 20.42 -6.37 0.11
CA ARG A 157 19.28 -6.69 0.98
C ARG A 157 18.06 -7.16 0.20
N ALA A 158 17.74 -6.47 -0.89
CA ALA A 158 16.57 -6.79 -1.71
C ALA A 158 16.83 -6.52 -3.19
N THR A 159 16.07 -7.19 -4.06
CA THR A 159 16.11 -6.95 -5.50
C THR A 159 14.69 -6.92 -6.04
N TYR A 160 14.39 -5.80 -6.67
CA TYR A 160 13.13 -5.53 -7.35
C TYR A 160 13.36 -5.55 -8.85
N ARG A 161 12.33 -5.93 -9.59
CA ARG A 161 12.31 -5.91 -11.05
C ARG A 161 11.10 -5.15 -11.54
N ARG A 162 11.21 -4.58 -12.74
CA ARG A 162 10.01 -4.19 -13.48
C ARG A 162 9.17 -5.44 -13.78
N PRO A 163 7.83 -5.36 -13.72
CA PRO A 163 6.96 -6.45 -14.13
C PRO A 163 7.09 -6.78 -15.62
#